data_AF-A0A936DV32-F1
#
_entry.id   AF-A0A936DV32-F1
#
_cell.length_a   1.000
_cell.length_b   1.000
_cell.length_c   1.000
_cell.angle_alpha   90.00
_cell.angle_beta   90.00
_cell.angle_gamma   90.00
#
_symmetry.space_group_name_H-M   'P 1'
#
loop_
_entity.id
_entity.type
_entity.pdbx_description
1 polymer ?
#
loop_
_entity_poly.entity_id
_entity_poly.type
_entity_poly.pdbx_seq_one_letter_code
_entity_poly.pdbx_strand_id
1 'polypeptide(L)'
;MAFVHMGSRVQGDDFFARYGLADVARLSDPAAELYRSFGLRRGTIAEIFNWKVWQRGFESAILEGHGVGMLAGDGFQMPGVFLIYRDEIVKAFRHETPADRPDYLEMAACELPGQ
;
A
#
# COMPACT_ATOMS: atom_id res chain seq x y z
N MET A 1 3.49 13.26 -0.05
CA MET A 1 3.02 11.86 -0.02
C MET A 1 4.16 10.97 -0.50
N ALA A 2 4.34 9.80 0.09
CA ALA A 2 5.30 8.81 -0.36
C ALA A 2 4.66 7.42 -0.35
N PHE A 3 5.09 6.54 -1.26
CA PHE A 3 4.66 5.15 -1.31
C PHE A 3 5.76 4.22 -0.81
N VAL A 4 5.37 3.11 -0.18
CA VAL A 4 6.27 2.01 0.15
C VAL A 4 5.76 0.77 -0.58
N HIS A 5 6.67 0.04 -1.24
CA HIS A 5 6.33 -1.16 -2.00
C HIS A 5 7.39 -2.25 -1.82
N MET A 6 7.00 -3.52 -1.99
CA MET A 6 7.92 -4.65 -1.83
C MET A 6 8.67 -5.03 -3.14
N GLY A 7 8.29 -4.45 -4.28
CA GLY A 7 9.05 -4.63 -5.52
C GLY A 7 10.44 -4.02 -5.46
N SER A 8 11.35 -4.46 -6.33
CA SER A 8 12.66 -3.82 -6.49
C SER A 8 12.51 -2.37 -6.96
N ARG A 9 13.56 -1.56 -6.82
CA ARG A 9 13.55 -0.16 -7.31
C ARG A 9 13.18 -0.07 -8.80
N VAL A 10 13.74 -0.96 -9.64
CA VAL A 10 13.45 -1.01 -11.09
C VAL A 10 11.98 -1.36 -11.35
N GLN A 11 11.45 -2.37 -10.66
CA GLN A 11 10.03 -2.76 -10.80
C GLN A 11 9.10 -1.63 -10.34
N GLY A 12 9.46 -0.94 -9.25
CA GLY A 12 8.74 0.24 -8.77
C GLY A 12 8.77 1.38 -9.78
N ASP A 13 9.94 1.75 -10.31
CA ASP A 13 10.08 2.82 -11.30
C ASP A 13 9.19 2.56 -12.53
N ASP A 14 9.22 1.34 -13.08
CA ASP A 14 8.38 0.94 -14.21
C ASP A 14 6.88 0.98 -13.88
N PHE A 15 6.49 0.47 -12.71
CA PHE A 15 5.09 0.46 -12.27
C PHE A 15 4.55 1.88 -12.12
N PHE A 16 5.23 2.73 -11.35
CA PHE A 16 4.78 4.10 -11.07
C PHE A 16 4.76 4.96 -12.34
N ALA A 17 5.71 4.76 -13.27
CA ALA A 17 5.70 5.45 -14.55
C ALA A 17 4.48 5.12 -15.41
N ARG A 18 4.04 3.85 -15.46
CA ARG A 18 2.84 3.43 -16.22
C ARG A 18 1.55 4.09 -15.73
N TYR A 19 1.50 4.44 -14.44
CA TYR A 19 0.34 5.12 -13.83
C TYR A 19 0.51 6.64 -13.74
N GLY A 20 1.54 7.23 -14.36
CA GLY A 20 1.77 8.68 -14.34
C GLY A 20 2.21 9.22 -12.98
N LEU A 21 2.80 8.37 -12.12
CA LEU A 21 3.25 8.70 -10.76
C LEU A 21 4.79 8.65 -10.63
N ALA A 22 5.51 8.85 -11.74
CA ALA A 22 6.96 8.72 -11.79
C ALA A 22 7.69 9.72 -10.87
N ASP A 23 7.09 10.86 -10.59
CA ASP A 23 7.59 11.96 -9.76
C ASP A 23 7.26 11.80 -8.27
N VAL A 24 6.39 10.86 -7.90
CA VAL A 24 6.03 10.64 -6.50
C VAL A 24 7.13 9.88 -5.77
N ALA A 25 7.47 10.36 -4.57
CA ALA A 25 8.42 9.70 -3.67
C ALA A 25 8.01 8.25 -3.38
N ARG A 26 8.97 7.34 -3.46
CA ARG A 26 8.75 5.90 -3.27
C ARG A 26 9.94 5.23 -2.61
N LEU A 27 9.66 4.23 -1.77
CA LEU A 27 10.64 3.40 -1.11
C LEU A 27 10.41 1.93 -1.44
N SER A 28 11.46 1.26 -1.87
CA SER A 28 11.50 -0.18 -2.05
C SER A 28 11.83 -0.83 -0.71
N ASP A 29 10.94 -1.69 -0.22
CA ASP A 29 11.10 -2.48 1.00
C ASP A 29 10.82 -3.97 0.72
N PRO A 30 11.69 -4.68 -0.02
CA PRO A 30 11.45 -6.08 -0.41
C PRO A 30 11.39 -7.03 0.78
N ALA A 31 12.05 -6.67 1.88
CA ALA A 31 12.09 -7.44 3.10
C ALA A 31 10.94 -7.12 4.06
N ALA A 32 10.03 -6.20 3.71
CA ALA A 32 8.90 -5.76 4.54
C ALA A 32 9.32 -5.24 5.94
N GLU A 33 10.49 -4.61 6.06
CA GLU A 33 11.00 -4.04 7.32
C GLU A 33 10.21 -2.80 7.76
N LEU A 34 9.87 -1.92 6.82
CA LEU A 34 8.99 -0.78 7.07
C LEU A 34 7.58 -1.25 7.40
N TYR A 35 7.06 -2.24 6.67
CA TYR A 35 5.76 -2.83 7.00
C TYR A 35 5.73 -3.35 8.46
N ARG A 36 6.74 -4.13 8.87
CA ARG A 36 6.84 -4.64 10.25
C ARG A 36 6.98 -3.53 11.28
N SER A 37 7.88 -2.57 11.06
CA SER A 37 8.11 -1.47 12.02
C SER A 37 6.89 -0.56 12.17
N PHE A 38 6.05 -0.44 11.14
CA PHE A 38 4.79 0.31 11.19
C PHE A 38 3.62 -0.53 11.75
N GLY A 39 3.85 -1.78 12.13
CA GLY A 39 2.85 -2.68 12.70
C GLY A 39 1.88 -3.24 11.65
N LEU A 40 2.26 -3.29 10.38
CA LEU A 40 1.50 -3.93 9.33
C LEU A 40 1.76 -5.44 9.33
N ARG A 41 0.77 -6.19 9.78
CA ARG A 41 0.82 -7.65 9.81
C ARG A 41 0.64 -8.25 8.43
N ARG A 42 0.95 -9.54 8.31
CA ARG A 42 0.45 -10.37 7.22
C ARG A 42 -1.01 -10.73 7.51
N GLY A 43 -1.83 -10.77 6.46
CA GLY A 43 -3.19 -11.28 6.52
C GLY A 43 -3.19 -12.79 6.77
N THR A 44 -4.26 -13.31 7.36
CA THR A 44 -4.51 -14.75 7.46
C THR A 44 -5.26 -15.27 6.23
N ILE A 45 -5.11 -16.57 5.93
CA ILE A 45 -5.77 -17.22 4.77
C ILE A 45 -7.28 -16.97 4.74
N ALA A 46 -7.94 -16.88 5.91
CA ALA A 46 -9.37 -16.60 6.03
C ALA A 46 -9.74 -15.17 5.58
N GLU A 47 -8.96 -14.17 6.00
CA GLU A 47 -9.15 -12.77 5.60
C GLU A 47 -8.84 -12.57 4.10
N ILE A 48 -7.87 -13.35 3.61
CA ILE A 48 -7.43 -13.32 2.22
C ILE A 48 -8.32 -14.14 1.29
N PHE A 49 -9.18 -15.03 1.78
CA PHE A 49 -10.10 -15.76 0.91
C PHE A 49 -11.06 -14.81 0.18
N ASN A 50 -11.51 -13.76 0.87
CA ASN A 50 -12.24 -12.64 0.26
C ASN A 50 -11.38 -11.84 -0.73
N TRP A 51 -10.08 -11.69 -0.44
CA TRP A 51 -9.12 -11.06 -1.35
C TRP A 51 -8.78 -11.90 -2.58
N LYS A 52 -8.73 -13.24 -2.54
CA LYS A 52 -8.51 -14.07 -3.73
C LYS A 52 -9.64 -13.96 -4.74
N VAL A 53 -10.86 -13.71 -4.27
CA VAL A 53 -12.02 -13.40 -5.12
C VAL A 53 -11.86 -12.01 -5.72
N TRP A 54 -11.42 -11.03 -4.92
CA TRP A 54 -11.10 -9.69 -5.41
C TRP A 54 -9.92 -9.69 -6.39
N GLN A 55 -8.87 -10.48 -6.15
CA GLN A 55 -7.73 -10.67 -7.03
C GLN A 55 -8.16 -11.24 -8.37
N ARG A 56 -9.04 -12.24 -8.42
CA ARG A 56 -9.54 -12.71 -9.74
C ARG A 56 -10.37 -11.65 -10.45
N GLY A 57 -11.14 -10.84 -9.73
CA GLY A 57 -11.85 -9.68 -10.28
C GLY A 57 -10.92 -8.55 -10.72
N PHE A 58 -9.85 -8.28 -9.96
CA PHE A 58 -8.85 -7.24 -10.19
C PHE A 58 -7.87 -7.65 -11.29
N GLU A 59 -7.38 -8.88 -11.26
CA GLU A 59 -6.62 -9.52 -12.35
C GLU A 59 -7.44 -9.56 -13.63
N SER A 60 -8.76 -9.84 -13.59
CA SER A 60 -9.59 -9.76 -14.80
C SER A 60 -9.76 -8.32 -15.28
N ALA A 61 -9.99 -7.36 -14.38
CA ALA A 61 -10.08 -5.93 -14.71
C ALA A 61 -8.74 -5.33 -15.18
N ILE A 62 -7.61 -5.91 -14.78
CA ILE A 62 -6.24 -5.51 -15.16
C ILE A 62 -5.77 -6.25 -16.42
N LEU A 63 -6.14 -7.51 -16.63
CA LEU A 63 -5.90 -8.24 -17.88
C LEU A 63 -6.59 -7.54 -19.06
N GLU A 64 -7.72 -6.87 -18.80
CA GLU A 64 -8.42 -6.04 -19.78
C GLU A 64 -7.69 -4.73 -20.14
N GLY A 65 -6.49 -4.44 -19.62
CA GLY A 65 -5.66 -3.38 -20.23
C GLY A 65 -4.40 -2.84 -19.55
N HIS A 66 -3.99 -3.28 -18.35
CA HIS A 66 -2.81 -2.70 -17.66
C HIS A 66 -1.93 -3.76 -16.97
N GLY A 67 -1.39 -4.68 -17.76
CA GLY A 67 -0.53 -5.77 -17.27
C GLY A 67 0.59 -5.29 -16.34
N VAL A 68 0.51 -5.72 -15.08
CA VAL A 68 1.64 -5.75 -14.14
C VAL A 68 1.79 -7.21 -13.73
N GLY A 69 2.91 -7.79 -14.17
CA GLY A 69 3.26 -9.19 -13.87
C GLY A 69 3.32 -9.48 -12.37
N MET A 70 3.37 -10.78 -12.05
CA MET A 70 3.54 -11.41 -10.74
C MET A 70 3.71 -10.43 -9.57
N LEU A 71 2.76 -10.50 -8.62
CA LEU A 71 2.82 -9.85 -7.30
C LEU A 71 4.27 -9.68 -6.83
N ALA A 72 4.79 -8.47 -6.95
CA ALA A 72 6.14 -8.18 -6.50
C ALA A 72 6.12 -8.10 -4.96
N GLY A 73 6.56 -9.18 -4.32
CA GLY A 73 6.60 -9.31 -2.86
C GLY A 73 5.58 -10.28 -2.30
N ASP A 74 5.26 -10.13 -1.01
CA ASP A 74 4.32 -11.00 -0.31
C ASP A 74 2.88 -10.53 -0.53
N GLY A 75 2.11 -11.26 -1.34
CA GLY A 75 0.70 -10.96 -1.58
C GLY A 75 -0.21 -11.07 -0.35
N PHE A 76 0.32 -11.54 0.78
CA PHE A 76 -0.37 -11.57 2.07
C PHE A 76 -0.03 -10.37 2.96
N GLN A 77 0.88 -9.49 2.56
CA GLN A 77 1.25 -8.32 3.36
C GLN A 77 0.09 -7.30 3.38
N MET A 78 -0.41 -6.97 4.58
CA MET A 78 -1.50 -5.99 4.70
C MET A 78 -0.99 -4.57 4.43
N PRO A 79 -1.76 -3.72 3.74
CA PRO A 79 -1.41 -2.34 3.50
C PRO A 79 -1.74 -1.44 4.71
N GLY A 80 -1.27 -0.19 4.64
CA GLY A 80 -1.61 0.84 5.61
C GLY A 80 -1.35 2.24 5.08
N VAL A 81 -1.91 3.24 5.76
CA VAL A 81 -1.72 4.66 5.47
C VAL A 81 -1.33 5.35 6.76
N PHE A 82 -0.30 6.18 6.70
CA PHE A 82 0.25 6.84 7.87
C PHE A 82 0.50 8.32 7.57
N LEU A 83 0.23 9.17 8.56
CA LEU A 83 0.67 10.55 8.57
C LEU A 83 1.80 10.67 9.59
N ILE A 84 2.96 11.15 9.13
CA ILE A 84 4.17 11.30 9.95
C ILE A 84 4.48 12.79 10.06
N TYR A 85 4.73 13.27 11.28
CA TYR A 85 5.16 14.63 11.55
C TYR A 85 6.21 14.63 12.66
N ARG A 86 7.38 15.24 12.41
CA ARG A 86 8.51 15.30 13.36
C ARG A 86 8.87 13.93 13.94
N ASP A 87 9.06 12.95 13.05
CA ASP A 87 9.42 11.57 13.38
C ASP A 87 8.38 10.79 14.21
N GLU A 88 7.17 11.34 14.39
CA GLU A 88 6.05 10.68 15.06
C GLU A 88 4.93 10.33 14.09
N ILE A 89 4.30 9.17 14.31
CA ILE A 89 3.08 8.77 13.60
C ILE A 89 1.89 9.49 14.26
N VAL A 90 1.37 10.53 13.60
CA VAL A 90 0.24 11.33 14.11
C VAL A 90 -1.12 10.76 13.70
N LYS A 91 -1.19 10.03 12.57
CA LYS A 91 -2.36 9.23 12.17
C LYS A 91 -1.91 7.91 11.59
N ALA A 92 -2.67 6.85 11.89
CA ALA A 92 -2.39 5.51 11.39
C ALA A 92 -3.69 4.81 11.01
N PHE A 93 -3.76 4.35 9.77
CA PHE A 93 -4.76 3.41 9.30
C PHE A 93 -4.07 2.10 8.94
N ARG A 94 -4.34 1.05 9.72
CA ARG A 94 -3.83 -0.31 9.48
C ARG A 94 -5.01 -1.15 9.03
N HIS A 95 -4.92 -1.73 7.84
CA HIS A 95 -6.03 -2.54 7.33
C HIS A 95 -6.19 -3.78 8.20
N GLU A 96 -7.41 -4.04 8.64
CA GLU A 96 -7.82 -5.30 9.25
C GLU A 96 -8.20 -6.30 8.16
N THR A 97 -8.87 -5.82 7.11
CA THR A 97 -9.20 -6.61 5.93
C THR A 97 -8.67 -5.94 4.66
N PRO A 98 -8.38 -6.72 3.61
CA PRO A 98 -8.00 -6.13 2.31
C PRO A 98 -9.12 -5.31 1.65
N ALA A 99 -10.35 -5.36 2.16
CA ALA A 99 -11.49 -4.60 1.68
C ALA A 99 -11.60 -3.21 2.34
N ASP A 100 -10.85 -2.96 3.41
CA ASP A 100 -10.90 -1.68 4.10
C ASP A 100 -10.44 -0.56 3.16
N ARG A 101 -11.09 0.60 3.26
CA ARG A 101 -10.71 1.80 2.53
C ARG A 101 -10.54 2.95 3.50
N PRO A 102 -9.30 3.44 3.71
CA PRO A 102 -9.11 4.65 4.50
C PRO A 102 -9.77 5.84 3.82
N ASP A 103 -10.32 6.75 4.61
CA ASP A 103 -10.64 8.08 4.12
C ASP A 103 -9.33 8.85 3.95
N TYR A 104 -8.84 8.91 2.71
CA TYR A 104 -7.56 9.55 2.41
C TYR A 104 -7.55 11.06 2.68
N LEU A 105 -8.71 11.73 2.57
CA LEU A 105 -8.81 13.17 2.85
C LEU A 105 -8.76 13.41 4.35
N GLU A 106 -9.48 12.61 5.14
CA GLU A 106 -9.40 12.65 6.60
C GLU A 106 -7.99 12.31 7.08
N MET A 107 -7.33 11.33 6.46
CA MET A 107 -5.96 10.95 6.77
C MET A 107 -4.95 12.06 6.46
N ALA A 108 -5.17 12.83 5.40
CA ALA A 108 -4.33 13.96 5.02
C ALA A 108 -4.64 15.23 5.80
N ALA A 109 -5.85 15.36 6.35
CA ALA A 109 -6.24 16.50 7.18
C ALA A 109 -5.41 16.52 8.46
N CYS A 110 -4.90 17.68 8.84
CA CYS A 110 -4.17 17.86 10.08
C CYS A 110 -4.79 19.05 10.81
N GLU A 111 -5.52 18.79 11.89
CA GLU A 111 -5.83 19.85 12.86
C GLU A 111 -4.57 20.04 13.70
N LEU A 112 -3.83 21.11 13.44
CA LEU A 112 -2.69 21.44 14.28
C LEU A 112 -3.23 21.99 15.60
N PRO A 113 -2.92 21.39 16.77
CA PRO A 113 -3.28 22.00 18.04
C PRO A 113 -2.54 23.35 18.16
N GLY A 114 -3.32 24.45 18.13
CA GLY A 114 -2.82 25.81 18.32
C GLY A 114 -2.82 26.72 17.07
N GLN A 115 -3.91 26.75 16.30
CA GLN A 115 -4.28 27.94 15.52
C GLN A 115 -5.52 28.59 16.13
#